data_AF-A0A355V6C0-F1
#
_entry.id   AF-A0A355V6C0-F1
#
_cell.length_a   1.000
_cell.length_b   1.000
_cell.length_c   1.000
_cell.angle_alpha   90.00
_cell.angle_beta   90.00
_cell.angle_gamma   90.00
#
_symmetry.space_group_name_H-M   'P 1'
#
loop_
_entity.id
_entity.type
_entity.pdbx_description
1 polymer ?
#
loop_
_entity_poly.entity_id
_entity_poly.type
_entity_poly.pdbx_seq_one_letter_code
_entity_poly.pdbx_strand_id
1 'polypeptide(L)' 'NSMTPKERRNPDALNGSRKRRICQGSGTQIQDLNRLLKQHKQMQKMMKK' A
#
# COMPACT_ATOMS: atom_id res chain seq x y z
N ASN A 1 9.16 -8.62 4.87
CA ASN A 1 7.86 -8.98 4.26
C ASN A 1 6.69 -8.42 5.08
N SER A 2 6.51 -7.10 5.09
CA SER A 2 5.60 -6.43 6.03
C SER A 2 4.13 -6.42 5.57
N MET A 3 3.88 -6.71 4.28
CA MET A 3 2.55 -6.89 3.69
C MET A 3 2.24 -8.37 3.44
N THR A 4 0.99 -8.76 3.68
CA THR A 4 0.46 -10.07 3.29
C THR A 4 0.13 -10.11 1.79
N PRO A 5 0.08 -11.29 1.16
CA PRO A 5 -0.30 -11.43 -0.25
C PRO A 5 -1.69 -10.87 -0.56
N LYS A 6 -2.64 -10.97 0.39
CA LYS A 6 -4.00 -10.42 0.25
C LYS A 6 -3.98 -8.89 0.20
N GLU A 7 -3.20 -8.25 1.07
CA GLU A 7 -3.03 -6.79 1.10
C GLU A 7 -2.29 -6.28 -0.15
N ARG A 8 -1.36 -7.06 -0.71
CA ARG A 8 -0.65 -6.69 -1.93
C ARG A 8 -1.54 -6.74 -3.18
N ARG A 9 -2.43 -7.74 -3.27
CA ARG A 9 -3.39 -7.87 -4.37
C ARG A 9 -4.50 -6.82 -4.31
N ASN A 10 -4.92 -6.44 -3.10
CA ASN A 10 -5.94 -5.42 -2.88
C ASN A 10 -5.44 -4.33 -1.92
N PRO A 11 -4.72 -3.31 -2.44
CA PRO A 11 -4.19 -2.23 -1.61
C PRO A 11 -5.29 -1.30 -1.06
N ASP A 12 -6.48 -1.27 -1.67
CA ASP A 12 -7.62 -0.48 -1.18
C ASP A 12 -8.21 -1.07 0.13
N ALA A 13 -7.96 -2.35 0.44
CA ALA A 13 -8.40 -3.00 1.68
C ALA A 13 -7.48 -2.70 2.90
N LEU A 14 -6.52 -1.79 2.77
CA LEU A 14 -5.61 -1.40 3.84
C LEU A 14 -6.25 -0.35 4.76
N ASN A 15 -6.65 -0.79 5.96
CA ASN A 15 -7.08 0.11 7.03
C ASN A 15 -5.89 0.74 7.77
N GLY A 16 -6.14 1.73 8.64
CA GLY A 16 -5.11 2.46 9.37
C GLY A 16 -4.23 1.58 10.26
N SER A 17 -4.79 0.52 10.86
CA SER A 17 -4.02 -0.43 11.69
C SER A 17 -3.03 -1.24 10.86
N ARG A 18 -3.46 -1.75 9.70
CA ARG A 18 -2.60 -2.47 8.74
C ARG A 18 -1.49 -1.58 8.21
N LYS A 19 -1.80 -0.33 7.88
CA LYS A 19 -0.81 0.66 7.45
C LYS A 19 0.26 0.88 8.52
N ARG A 20 -0.11 1.05 9.78
CA ARG A 20 0.83 1.17 10.91
C ARG A 20 1.74 -0.05 11.05
N ARG A 21 1.18 -1.27 10.97
CA ARG A 21 1.97 -2.52 11.01
C ARG A 21 2.99 -2.60 9.87
N ILE A 22 2.57 -2.25 8.66
CA ILE A 22 3.46 -2.25 7.49
C ILE A 22 4.59 -1.26 7.70
N CYS A 23 4.26 -0.02 8.05
CA CYS A 23 5.21 1.05 8.35
C CYS A 23 6.22 0.65 9.43
N GLN A 24 5.76 0.10 10.56
CA GLN A 24 6.64 -0.39 11.64
C GLN A 24 7.55 -1.53 11.17
N GLY A 25 7.00 -2.48 10.39
CA GLY A 25 7.78 -3.60 9.87
C GLY A 25 8.69 -3.26 8.70
N SER A 26 8.51 -2.13 8.01
CA SER A 26 9.35 -1.69 6.89
C SER A 26 10.21 -0.46 7.19
N GLY A 27 10.07 0.15 8.37
CA GLY A 27 10.76 1.39 8.73
C GLY A 27 10.34 2.61 7.91
N THR A 28 9.17 2.57 7.27
CA THR A 28 8.67 3.67 6.42
C THR A 28 7.56 4.45 7.10
N GLN A 29 7.33 5.69 6.70
CA GLN A 29 6.24 6.48 7.26
C GLN A 29 4.90 6.19 6.58
N ILE A 30 3.80 6.47 7.28
CA ILE A 30 2.44 6.33 6.75
C ILE A 30 2.24 7.21 5.51
N GLN A 31 2.91 8.37 5.46
CA GLN A 31 2.84 9.29 4.32
C GLN A 31 3.46 8.66 3.06
N ASP A 32 4.64 8.05 3.19
CA ASP A 32 5.33 7.37 2.09
C ASP A 32 4.51 6.20 1.56
N LEU A 33 3.92 5.42 2.49
CA LEU A 33 3.02 4.32 2.13
C LEU A 33 1.81 4.84 1.34
N ASN A 34 1.17 5.93 1.77
CA ASN A 34 0.04 6.51 1.05
C ASN A 34 0.44 7.04 -0.33
N ARG A 35 1.62 7.65 -0.47
CA ARG A 35 2.15 8.11 -1.76
C ARG A 35 2.37 6.95 -2.72
N LEU A 36 2.96 5.85 -2.24
CA LEU A 36 3.18 4.63 -3.00
C LEU A 36 1.85 4.02 -3.47
N LEU A 37 0.87 3.91 -2.56
CA LEU A 37 -0.46 3.38 -2.89
C LEU A 37 -1.16 4.22 -3.97
N LYS A 38 -1.03 5.54 -3.91
CA LYS A 38 -1.59 6.46 -4.92
C LYS A 38 -0.92 6.27 -6.28
N GLN A 39 0.41 6.17 -6.32
CA GLN A 39 1.18 5.93 -7.55
C GLN A 39 0.81 4.58 -8.17
N HIS A 40 0.72 3.53 -7.36
CA HIS A 40 0.29 2.20 -7.82
C HIS A 40 -1.10 2.24 -8.45
N LYS A 41 -2.06 2.91 -7.80
CA LYS A 41 -3.43 3.07 -8.33
C LYS A 41 -3.45 3.85 -9.64
N GLN A 42 -2.60 4.86 -9.80
CA GLN A 42 -2.46 5.61 -11.04
C GLN A 42 -1.89 4.74 -12.16
N MET A 43 -0.84 3.97 -11.90
CA MET A 43 -0.27 3.03 -12.88
C MET A 43 -1.28 1.96 -13.31
N GLN A 44 -2.04 1.40 -12.36
CA GLN A 44 -3.12 0.45 -12.67
C GLN A 44 -4.21 1.05 -13.56
N LYS A 45 -4.53 2.34 -13.39
CA LYS A 45 -5.48 3.03 -14.27
C LYS A 45 -4.93 3.22 -15.69
N MET A 46 -3.64 3.51 -15.82
CA MET A 46 -3.00 3.70 -17.13
C MET A 46 -2.85 2.38 -17.89
N MET A 47 -2.56 1.27 -17.21
CA MET A 47 -2.44 -0.06 -17.84
C MET A 47 -3.77 -0.72 -18.19
N LYS A 48 -4.90 -0.19 -17.68
CA LYS A 48 -6.25 -0.66 -18.00
C LYS A 48 -6.92 0.13 -19.13
N LYS A 49 -6.23 1.12 -19.71
CA LYS A 49 -6.58 1.76 -20.98
C LYS A 49 -5.82 1.08 -22.10
#